data_AF-A0A7S4BWH1-F1
#
_entry.id   AF-A0A7S4BWH1-F1
#
_cell.length_a   1.000
_cell.length_b   1.000
_cell.length_c   1.000
_cell.angle_alpha   90.00
_cell.angle_beta   90.00
_cell.angle_gamma   90.00
#
_symmetry.space_group_name_H-M   'P 1'
#
loop_
_entity.id
_entity.type
_entity.pdbx_description
1 polymer ?
#
loop_
_entity_poly.entity_id
_entity_poly.type
_entity_poly.pdbx_seq_one_letter_code
_entity_poly.pdbx_strand_id
1 'polypeptide(L)'
;DYCVLYCTAAMESGQQALAVCLTQSVNPDKAARKQAEEQLEQFKKQPDCALTVLGLLMQPSVPIHVRQAGAIFFKNLVRQHWEGEEGSANLIPDATKQQVRDGLLDLFLCVPQQLQLQLSEAIAQIASYDFPQRWEALLPSLVSQTTVALGTQTPRDWVKGAGLLQIAHSIFKRYRHEFKSDQLFAEIKYALGLIQEPLLKLFLSAREDLGAATLPAQCKEIIQVLTLLASLHYDLCAQDLPEYFEDHMREWMEGFVGLLKYSNPSLAADEDDTEPGVISVLQAELVENFALFMSKYEEEFQPFLATCLGVVWELLVATSLNTHHDLLVTTSIRFLTTVSTSVHHSLFAQAEVLQNVCQKIIAPNMQLLQADEDVFDENPIEYVRRDIEGSDSETRRRVSCDLVRGLCRNYEAQVTSLFSAYIESLLATFAAG
;
A
#
# COMPACT_ATOMS: atom_id res chain seq x y z
N ASP A 1 22.91 -37.82 -18.61
CA ASP A 1 21.75 -37.94 -19.53
C ASP A 1 20.59 -38.78 -18.99
N TYR A 2 20.75 -40.07 -18.66
CA TYR A 2 19.64 -40.88 -18.14
C TYR A 2 19.04 -40.42 -16.79
N CYS A 3 19.86 -39.94 -15.85
CA CYS A 3 19.39 -39.44 -14.56
C CYS A 3 18.61 -38.12 -14.70
N VAL A 4 19.03 -37.25 -15.63
CA VAL A 4 18.34 -35.99 -15.96
C VAL A 4 16.97 -36.26 -16.60
N LEU A 5 16.91 -37.20 -17.56
CA LEU A 5 15.67 -37.61 -18.23
C LEU A 5 14.65 -38.24 -17.25
N TYR A 6 15.12 -39.01 -16.27
CA TYR A 6 14.24 -39.62 -15.27
C TYR A 6 13.72 -38.59 -14.26
N CYS A 7 14.57 -37.65 -13.83
CA CYS A 7 14.15 -36.53 -12.98
C CYS A 7 13.12 -35.63 -13.68
N THR A 8 13.30 -35.33 -14.98
CA THR A 8 12.31 -34.55 -15.74
C THR A 8 10.97 -35.27 -15.89
N ALA A 9 10.98 -36.58 -16.17
CA ALA A 9 9.75 -37.36 -16.30
C ALA A 9 9.00 -37.53 -14.96
N ALA A 10 9.73 -37.71 -13.85
CA ALA A 10 9.14 -37.77 -12.52
C ALA A 10 8.52 -36.42 -12.11
N MET A 11 9.19 -35.32 -12.44
CA MET A 11 8.69 -33.97 -12.19
C MET A 11 7.41 -33.66 -13.00
N GLU A 12 7.37 -34.08 -14.28
CA GLU A 12 6.17 -33.96 -15.12
C GLU A 12 5.00 -34.81 -14.58
N SER A 13 5.27 -36.03 -14.09
CA SER A 13 4.26 -36.88 -13.47
C SER A 13 3.71 -36.26 -12.18
N GLY A 14 4.58 -35.68 -11.35
CA GLY A 14 4.18 -34.96 -10.13
C GLY A 14 3.33 -33.72 -10.42
N GLN A 15 3.66 -32.96 -11.46
CA GLN A 15 2.88 -31.79 -11.91
C GLN A 15 1.48 -32.18 -12.37
N GLN A 16 1.34 -33.26 -13.14
CA GLN A 16 0.02 -33.74 -13.58
C GLN A 16 -0.84 -34.17 -12.40
N ALA A 17 -0.28 -34.94 -11.46
CA ALA A 17 -0.99 -35.37 -10.26
C ALA A 17 -1.44 -34.17 -9.40
N LEU A 18 -0.56 -33.19 -9.22
CA LEU A 18 -0.87 -31.96 -8.50
C LEU A 18 -1.98 -31.15 -9.20
N ALA A 19 -1.93 -31.03 -10.52
CA ALA A 19 -2.96 -30.32 -11.29
C ALA A 19 -4.35 -30.95 -11.11
N VAL A 20 -4.43 -32.29 -11.08
CA VAL A 20 -5.67 -33.02 -10.79
C VAL A 20 -6.17 -32.69 -9.39
N CYS A 21 -5.30 -32.73 -8.37
CA CYS A 21 -5.67 -32.41 -6.99
C CYS A 21 -6.19 -30.98 -6.85
N LEU A 22 -5.48 -30.01 -7.42
CA LEU A 22 -5.89 -28.60 -7.42
C LEU A 22 -7.25 -28.41 -8.10
N THR A 23 -7.50 -29.10 -9.21
CA THR A 23 -8.80 -29.08 -9.90
C THR A 23 -9.92 -29.62 -9.00
N GLN A 24 -9.67 -30.74 -8.30
CA GLN A 24 -10.66 -31.36 -7.42
C GLN A 24 -10.90 -30.55 -6.12
N SER A 25 -9.94 -29.74 -5.68
CA SER A 25 -10.08 -28.89 -4.49
C SER A 25 -11.19 -27.83 -4.60
N VAL A 26 -11.62 -27.52 -5.83
CA VAL A 26 -12.72 -26.58 -6.13
C VAL A 26 -13.98 -27.28 -6.66
N ASN A 27 -14.05 -28.61 -6.59
CA ASN A 27 -15.21 -29.38 -7.07
C ASN A 27 -16.46 -29.10 -6.22
N PRO A 28 -17.66 -28.94 -6.80
CA PRO A 28 -18.90 -28.81 -6.01
C PRO A 28 -19.12 -29.97 -5.02
N ASP A 29 -18.69 -31.19 -5.38
CA ASP A 29 -18.78 -32.37 -4.52
C ASP A 29 -17.85 -32.24 -3.29
N LYS A 30 -18.46 -32.33 -2.11
CA LYS A 30 -17.77 -32.27 -0.82
C LYS A 30 -16.81 -33.44 -0.62
N ALA A 31 -17.14 -34.64 -1.11
CA ALA A 31 -16.27 -35.80 -0.94
C ALA A 31 -14.99 -35.66 -1.77
N ALA A 32 -15.13 -35.28 -3.05
CA ALA A 32 -14.00 -34.99 -3.94
C ALA A 32 -13.09 -33.88 -3.39
N ARG A 33 -13.67 -32.78 -2.88
CA ARG A 33 -12.89 -31.69 -2.26
C ARG A 33 -12.08 -32.16 -1.06
N LYS A 34 -12.73 -32.86 -0.13
CA LYS A 34 -12.05 -33.35 1.08
C LYS A 34 -10.89 -34.29 0.73
N GLN A 35 -11.10 -35.20 -0.24
CA GLN A 35 -10.04 -36.10 -0.70
C GLN A 35 -8.89 -35.33 -1.35
N ALA A 36 -9.18 -34.30 -2.15
CA ALA A 36 -8.17 -33.46 -2.77
C ALA A 36 -7.37 -32.66 -1.74
N GLU A 37 -8.02 -32.09 -0.72
CA GLU A 37 -7.36 -31.41 0.40
C GLU A 37 -6.41 -32.35 1.15
N GLU A 38 -6.85 -33.57 1.47
CA GLU A 38 -6.01 -34.59 2.09
C GLU A 38 -4.79 -34.96 1.24
N GLN A 39 -4.95 -35.06 -0.08
CA GLN A 39 -3.84 -35.31 -1.02
C GLN A 39 -2.89 -34.12 -1.10
N LEU A 40 -3.40 -32.89 -1.12
CA LEU A 40 -2.60 -31.67 -1.11
C LEU A 40 -1.76 -31.57 0.18
N GLU A 41 -2.31 -31.97 1.33
CA GLU A 41 -1.54 -32.07 2.58
C GLU A 41 -0.41 -33.12 2.52
N GLN A 42 -0.55 -34.18 1.72
CA GLN A 42 0.56 -35.11 1.48
C GLN A 42 1.59 -34.54 0.52
N PHE A 43 1.18 -33.79 -0.51
CA PHE A 43 2.09 -33.09 -1.41
C PHE A 43 3.00 -32.13 -0.64
N LYS A 44 2.47 -31.36 0.32
CA LYS A 44 3.27 -30.43 1.14
C LYS A 44 4.45 -31.08 1.86
N LYS A 45 4.39 -32.38 2.13
CA LYS A 45 5.47 -33.13 2.81
C LYS A 45 6.59 -33.55 1.88
N GLN A 46 6.40 -33.45 0.57
CA GLN A 46 7.41 -33.84 -0.42
C GLN A 46 8.48 -32.75 -0.53
N PRO A 47 9.78 -33.11 -0.54
CA PRO A 47 10.89 -32.15 -0.53
C PRO A 47 10.98 -31.28 -1.80
N ASP A 48 10.40 -31.75 -2.90
CA ASP A 48 10.37 -31.12 -4.22
C ASP A 48 9.02 -30.41 -4.49
N CYS A 49 8.06 -30.46 -3.56
CA CYS A 49 6.71 -29.92 -3.75
C CYS A 49 6.72 -28.47 -4.25
N ALA A 50 7.56 -27.62 -3.65
CA ALA A 50 7.70 -26.22 -4.05
C ALA A 50 8.04 -26.08 -5.55
N LEU A 51 9.02 -26.85 -6.03
CA LEU A 51 9.47 -26.81 -7.44
C LEU A 51 8.44 -27.44 -8.38
N THR A 52 7.77 -28.51 -7.94
CA THR A 52 6.68 -29.14 -8.69
C THR A 52 5.56 -28.14 -8.93
N VAL A 53 5.18 -27.35 -7.90
CA VAL A 53 4.16 -26.30 -8.06
C VAL A 53 4.67 -25.20 -9.00
N LEU A 54 5.90 -24.70 -8.83
CA LEU A 54 6.44 -23.66 -9.72
C LEU A 54 6.49 -24.12 -11.18
N GLY A 55 6.89 -25.36 -11.45
CA GLY A 55 6.89 -25.94 -12.79
C GLY A 55 5.48 -26.06 -13.39
N LEU A 56 4.46 -26.40 -12.58
CA LEU A 56 3.06 -26.36 -13.01
C LEU A 56 2.64 -24.94 -13.39
N LEU A 57 3.06 -23.93 -12.64
CA LEU A 57 2.74 -22.52 -12.94
C LEU A 57 3.38 -22.04 -14.24
N MET A 58 4.46 -22.64 -14.71
CA MET A 58 5.10 -22.30 -15.98
C MET A 58 4.35 -22.84 -17.20
N GLN A 59 3.53 -23.88 -17.05
CA GLN A 59 2.92 -24.58 -18.18
C GLN A 59 1.70 -23.84 -18.73
N PRO A 60 1.76 -23.28 -19.96
CA PRO A 60 0.61 -22.59 -20.54
C PRO A 60 -0.55 -23.52 -20.91
N SER A 61 -0.28 -24.83 -21.02
CA SER A 61 -1.27 -25.88 -21.28
C SER A 61 -2.19 -26.15 -20.08
N VAL A 62 -1.77 -25.79 -18.87
CA VAL A 62 -2.57 -25.96 -17.66
C VAL A 62 -3.63 -24.84 -17.59
N PRO A 63 -4.91 -25.16 -17.36
CA PRO A 63 -5.96 -24.15 -17.27
C PRO A 63 -5.66 -23.09 -16.22
N ILE A 64 -6.01 -21.84 -16.52
CA ILE A 64 -5.62 -20.68 -15.71
C ILE A 64 -6.10 -20.77 -14.26
N HIS A 65 -7.31 -21.26 -14.02
CA HIS A 65 -7.88 -21.43 -12.68
C HIS A 65 -7.09 -22.45 -11.84
N VAL A 66 -6.54 -23.51 -12.47
CA VAL A 66 -5.68 -24.50 -11.79
C VAL A 66 -4.33 -23.87 -11.46
N ARG A 67 -3.76 -23.06 -12.36
CA ARG A 67 -2.52 -22.33 -12.07
C ARG A 67 -2.73 -21.29 -10.95
N GLN A 68 -3.86 -20.61 -10.90
CA GLN A 68 -4.20 -19.71 -9.78
C GLN A 68 -4.29 -20.46 -8.46
N ALA A 69 -5.00 -21.61 -8.42
CA ALA A 69 -5.04 -22.46 -7.24
C ALA A 69 -3.63 -22.96 -6.84
N GLY A 70 -2.78 -23.28 -7.82
CA GLY A 70 -1.38 -23.63 -7.61
C GLY A 70 -0.56 -22.49 -6.99
N ALA A 71 -0.75 -21.25 -7.44
CA ALA A 71 -0.06 -20.08 -6.88
C ALA A 71 -0.48 -19.82 -5.43
N ILE A 72 -1.76 -19.96 -5.11
CA ILE A 72 -2.28 -19.89 -3.73
C ILE A 72 -1.68 -21.02 -2.87
N PHE A 73 -1.65 -22.24 -3.42
CA PHE A 73 -1.05 -23.39 -2.74
C PHE A 73 0.44 -23.17 -2.47
N PHE A 74 1.21 -22.66 -3.44
CA PHE A 74 2.62 -22.31 -3.27
C PHE A 74 2.82 -21.27 -2.17
N LYS A 75 2.04 -20.18 -2.20
CA LYS A 75 2.09 -19.15 -1.15
C LYS A 75 1.85 -19.74 0.24
N ASN A 76 0.85 -20.60 0.38
CA ASN A 76 0.54 -21.27 1.64
C ASN A 76 1.64 -22.24 2.07
N LEU A 77 2.26 -22.96 1.12
CA LEU A 77 3.38 -23.84 1.35
C LEU A 77 4.58 -23.07 1.91
N VAL A 78 4.95 -21.94 1.28
CA VAL A 78 6.01 -21.04 1.76
C VAL A 78 5.71 -20.56 3.17
N ARG A 79 4.50 -20.03 3.41
CA ARG A 79 4.11 -19.51 4.73
C ARG A 79 4.23 -20.56 5.85
N GLN A 80 3.98 -21.82 5.53
CA GLN A 80 3.95 -22.92 6.52
C GLN A 80 5.29 -23.65 6.68
N HIS A 81 6.10 -23.74 5.62
CA HIS A 81 7.23 -24.68 5.56
C HIS A 81 8.55 -24.02 5.13
N TRP A 82 8.59 -22.70 4.91
CA TRP A 82 9.84 -22.01 4.54
C TRP A 82 10.80 -21.87 5.71
N GLU A 83 10.33 -21.46 6.88
CA GLU A 83 11.13 -21.32 8.09
C GLU A 83 10.33 -21.87 9.28
N GLY A 84 11.00 -22.47 10.26
CA GLY A 84 10.35 -23.04 11.44
C GLY A 84 11.35 -23.36 12.56
N GLU A 85 10.85 -23.68 13.74
CA GLU A 85 11.67 -24.04 14.90
C GLU A 85 12.47 -25.33 14.65
N GLU A 86 13.59 -25.51 15.34
CA GLU A 86 14.38 -26.75 15.29
C GLU A 86 13.49 -27.97 15.58
N GLY A 87 13.43 -28.92 14.63
CA GLY A 87 12.57 -30.09 14.72
C GLY A 87 11.19 -29.95 14.04
N SER A 88 10.91 -28.80 13.41
CA SER A 88 9.73 -28.64 12.56
C SER A 88 9.71 -29.69 11.45
N ALA A 89 8.65 -30.48 11.39
CA ALA A 89 8.47 -31.47 10.34
C ALA A 89 8.14 -30.79 9.00
N ASN A 90 8.62 -31.38 7.90
CA ASN A 90 8.28 -30.98 6.53
C ASN A 90 8.77 -29.59 6.09
N LEU A 91 9.85 -29.06 6.69
CA LEU A 91 10.50 -27.86 6.16
C LEU A 91 11.00 -28.10 4.73
N ILE A 92 10.88 -27.07 3.89
CA ILE A 92 11.42 -27.10 2.54
C ILE A 92 12.95 -27.25 2.65
N PRO A 93 13.59 -28.22 1.97
CA PRO A 93 15.04 -28.39 2.03
C PRO A 93 15.78 -27.16 1.50
N ASP A 94 16.95 -26.84 2.08
CA ASP A 94 17.72 -25.66 1.68
C ASP A 94 18.12 -25.66 0.20
N ALA A 95 18.41 -26.83 -0.38
CA ALA A 95 18.67 -26.95 -1.81
C ALA A 95 17.45 -26.54 -2.66
N THR A 96 16.24 -26.93 -2.22
CA THR A 96 14.97 -26.54 -2.85
C THR A 96 14.72 -25.05 -2.66
N LYS A 97 14.96 -24.49 -1.46
CA LYS A 97 14.84 -23.04 -1.19
C LYS A 97 15.75 -22.23 -2.12
N GLN A 98 16.99 -22.65 -2.31
CA GLN A 98 17.93 -21.98 -3.21
C GLN A 98 17.38 -21.95 -4.64
N GLN A 99 16.92 -23.09 -5.17
CA GLN A 99 16.35 -23.15 -6.52
C GLN A 99 15.09 -22.31 -6.68
N VAL A 100 14.25 -22.24 -5.64
CA VAL A 100 13.10 -21.32 -5.62
C VAL A 100 13.58 -19.87 -5.70
N ARG A 101 14.56 -19.46 -4.88
CA ARG A 101 15.12 -18.10 -4.91
C ARG A 101 15.72 -17.74 -6.27
N ASP A 102 16.39 -18.69 -6.91
CA ASP A 102 17.03 -18.49 -8.21
C ASP A 102 16.03 -18.28 -9.36
N GLY A 103 14.84 -18.91 -9.30
CA GLY A 103 13.87 -18.91 -10.40
C GLY A 103 12.56 -18.14 -10.16
N LEU A 104 12.22 -17.80 -8.91
CA LEU A 104 10.89 -17.28 -8.57
C LEU A 104 10.60 -15.90 -9.16
N LEU A 105 11.61 -15.01 -9.19
CA LEU A 105 11.46 -13.69 -9.80
C LEU A 105 11.29 -13.81 -11.32
N ASP A 106 12.07 -14.66 -11.99
CA ASP A 106 11.92 -14.91 -13.42
C ASP A 106 10.55 -15.51 -13.75
N LEU A 107 10.06 -16.43 -12.93
CA LEU A 107 8.70 -16.95 -13.07
C LEU A 107 7.66 -15.83 -13.00
N PHE A 108 7.77 -14.95 -12.00
CA PHE A 108 6.87 -13.80 -11.84
C PHE A 108 6.82 -12.93 -13.10
N LEU A 109 7.96 -12.74 -13.77
CA LEU A 109 8.07 -11.94 -14.99
C LEU A 109 7.45 -12.63 -16.23
N CYS A 110 7.27 -13.96 -16.20
CA CYS A 110 6.79 -14.75 -17.35
C CYS A 110 5.33 -15.24 -17.20
N VAL A 111 4.75 -15.18 -16.01
CA VAL A 111 3.36 -15.63 -15.78
C VAL A 111 2.33 -14.53 -16.05
N PRO A 112 1.06 -14.89 -16.34
CA PRO A 112 -0.02 -13.91 -16.47
C PRO A 112 -0.27 -13.11 -15.19
N GLN A 113 -0.80 -11.89 -15.33
CA GLN A 113 -1.10 -10.96 -14.23
C GLN A 113 -1.92 -11.58 -13.09
N GLN A 114 -2.85 -12.48 -13.45
CA GLN A 114 -3.69 -13.21 -12.50
C GLN A 114 -2.93 -14.07 -11.49
N LEU A 115 -1.68 -14.45 -11.79
CA LEU A 115 -0.80 -15.23 -10.91
C LEU A 115 0.20 -14.33 -10.18
N GLN A 116 0.56 -13.19 -10.78
CA GLN A 116 1.58 -12.28 -10.27
C GLN A 116 1.26 -11.81 -8.84
N LEU A 117 0.00 -11.52 -8.51
CA LEU A 117 -0.38 -11.11 -7.15
C LEU A 117 -0.05 -12.17 -6.08
N GLN A 118 -0.34 -13.45 -6.35
CA GLN A 118 -0.04 -14.51 -5.38
C GLN A 118 1.46 -14.81 -5.30
N LEU A 119 2.17 -14.65 -6.42
CA LEU A 119 3.62 -14.81 -6.45
C LEU A 119 4.35 -13.65 -5.79
N SER A 120 3.88 -12.40 -5.91
CA SER A 120 4.47 -11.25 -5.21
C SER A 120 4.32 -11.39 -3.69
N GLU A 121 3.17 -11.86 -3.21
CA GLU A 121 2.98 -12.20 -1.79
C GLU A 121 3.93 -13.33 -1.34
N ALA A 122 4.12 -14.36 -2.17
CA ALA A 122 5.06 -15.45 -1.85
C ALA A 122 6.52 -14.96 -1.81
N ILE A 123 6.93 -14.11 -2.77
CA ILE A 123 8.26 -13.49 -2.80
C ILE A 123 8.47 -12.64 -1.54
N ALA A 124 7.49 -11.79 -1.18
CA ALA A 124 7.55 -10.98 0.02
C ALA A 124 7.66 -11.83 1.29
N GLN A 125 6.91 -12.94 1.36
CA GLN A 125 6.99 -13.87 2.49
C GLN A 125 8.39 -14.51 2.60
N ILE A 126 8.97 -14.97 1.50
CA ILE A 126 10.34 -15.52 1.50
C ILE A 126 11.35 -14.45 1.89
N ALA A 127 11.23 -13.24 1.31
CA ALA A 127 12.11 -12.13 1.59
C ALA A 127 12.08 -11.73 3.08
N SER A 128 10.94 -11.88 3.78
CA SER A 128 10.89 -11.59 5.22
C SER A 128 11.86 -12.45 6.06
N TYR A 129 12.21 -13.66 5.58
CA TYR A 129 13.18 -14.56 6.20
C TYR A 129 14.58 -14.45 5.60
N ASP A 130 14.68 -14.23 4.30
CA ASP A 130 15.93 -14.45 3.56
C ASP A 130 16.60 -13.16 3.09
N PHE A 131 15.87 -12.04 3.02
CA PHE A 131 16.41 -10.76 2.61
C PHE A 131 17.05 -10.01 3.79
N PRO A 132 18.25 -9.42 3.61
CA PRO A 132 19.11 -9.48 2.43
C PRO A 132 20.08 -10.67 2.42
N GLN A 133 20.44 -11.24 3.58
CA GLN A 133 21.67 -12.05 3.73
C GLN A 133 21.64 -13.39 2.97
N ARG A 134 20.47 -14.02 2.83
CA ARG A 134 20.31 -15.30 2.12
C ARG A 134 19.80 -15.12 0.69
N TRP A 135 19.43 -13.90 0.29
CA TRP A 135 18.90 -13.59 -1.04
C TRP A 135 19.40 -12.23 -1.55
N GLU A 136 20.71 -12.00 -1.49
CA GLU A 136 21.34 -10.73 -1.88
C GLU A 136 21.07 -10.34 -3.35
N ALA A 137 20.80 -11.30 -4.23
CA ALA A 137 20.51 -11.03 -5.64
C ALA A 137 19.10 -10.46 -5.88
N LEU A 138 18.19 -10.52 -4.89
CA LEU A 138 16.79 -10.12 -5.07
C LEU A 138 16.65 -8.65 -5.43
N LEU A 139 17.21 -7.75 -4.62
CA LEU A 139 17.05 -6.31 -4.82
C LEU A 139 17.74 -5.79 -6.11
N PRO A 140 18.99 -6.17 -6.43
CA PRO A 140 19.60 -5.82 -7.72
C PRO A 140 18.74 -6.26 -8.91
N SER A 141 18.14 -7.47 -8.83
CA SER A 141 17.27 -7.99 -9.88
C SER A 141 15.96 -7.21 -9.97
N LEU A 142 15.32 -6.87 -8.84
CA LEU A 142 14.13 -6.02 -8.80
C LEU A 142 14.41 -4.64 -9.41
N VAL A 143 15.49 -3.97 -9.00
CA VAL A 143 15.86 -2.65 -9.52
C VAL A 143 16.12 -2.71 -11.03
N SER A 144 16.87 -3.71 -11.49
CA SER A 144 17.17 -3.92 -12.90
C SER A 144 15.89 -4.15 -13.72
N GLN A 145 15.04 -5.08 -13.30
CA GLN A 145 13.80 -5.43 -14.01
C GLN A 145 12.78 -4.29 -13.99
N THR A 146 12.67 -3.53 -12.90
CA THR A 146 11.83 -2.33 -12.83
C THR A 146 12.34 -1.27 -13.78
N THR A 147 13.66 -1.06 -13.85
CA THR A 147 14.27 -0.12 -14.81
C THR A 147 14.04 -0.57 -16.26
N VAL A 148 14.03 -1.88 -16.53
CA VAL A 148 13.68 -2.39 -17.87
C VAL A 148 12.20 -2.14 -18.19
N ALA A 149 11.30 -2.40 -17.24
CA ALA A 149 9.85 -2.26 -17.45
C ALA A 149 9.39 -0.80 -17.56
N LEU A 150 9.97 0.10 -16.74
CA LEU A 150 9.54 1.49 -16.57
C LEU A 150 10.55 2.53 -17.05
N GLY A 151 11.73 2.12 -17.51
CA GLY A 151 12.81 3.03 -17.90
C GLY A 151 12.60 3.64 -19.29
N THR A 152 13.66 3.66 -20.10
CA THR A 152 13.66 4.36 -21.40
C THR A 152 12.99 3.58 -22.53
N GLN A 153 12.57 2.33 -22.30
CA GLN A 153 11.90 1.53 -23.31
C GLN A 153 10.45 1.99 -23.50
N THR A 154 10.03 2.17 -24.75
CA THR A 154 8.65 2.50 -25.12
C THR A 154 8.07 1.41 -26.03
N PRO A 155 6.82 0.94 -25.79
CA PRO A 155 5.95 1.30 -24.66
C PRO A 155 6.45 0.73 -23.33
N ARG A 156 6.25 1.49 -22.25
CA ARG A 156 6.50 1.03 -20.87
C ARG A 156 5.48 -0.02 -20.46
N ASP A 157 5.92 -1.00 -19.67
CA ASP A 157 5.05 -2.00 -19.08
C ASP A 157 4.72 -1.60 -17.64
N TRP A 158 3.71 -0.74 -17.50
CA TRP A 158 3.29 -0.17 -16.21
C TRP A 158 2.78 -1.24 -15.24
N VAL A 159 2.06 -2.23 -15.76
CA VAL A 159 1.51 -3.33 -14.96
C VAL A 159 2.63 -4.16 -14.36
N LYS A 160 3.62 -4.56 -15.18
CA LYS A 160 4.79 -5.30 -14.70
C LYS A 160 5.63 -4.47 -13.75
N GLY A 161 5.83 -3.19 -14.04
CA GLY A 161 6.52 -2.25 -13.17
C GLY A 161 5.86 -2.11 -11.80
N ALA A 162 4.54 -1.94 -11.75
CA ALA A 162 3.77 -1.90 -10.51
C ALA A 162 3.93 -3.20 -9.72
N GLY A 163 3.87 -4.36 -10.38
CA GLY A 163 4.09 -5.65 -9.73
C GLY A 163 5.46 -5.79 -9.06
N LEU A 164 6.53 -5.29 -9.70
CA LEU A 164 7.88 -5.31 -9.14
C LEU A 164 8.06 -4.32 -7.98
N LEU A 165 7.50 -3.11 -8.10
CA LEU A 165 7.50 -2.13 -7.02
C LEU A 165 6.69 -2.62 -5.81
N GLN A 166 5.59 -3.35 -6.04
CA GLN A 166 4.80 -3.96 -4.98
C GLN A 166 5.59 -5.00 -4.18
N ILE A 167 6.46 -5.77 -4.83
CA ILE A 167 7.38 -6.69 -4.14
C ILE A 167 8.34 -5.88 -3.25
N ALA A 168 8.98 -4.84 -3.80
CA ALA A 168 9.88 -3.98 -3.05
C ALA A 168 9.19 -3.33 -1.84
N HIS A 169 7.99 -2.77 -2.03
CA HIS A 169 7.19 -2.18 -0.96
C HIS A 169 6.85 -3.20 0.12
N SER A 170 6.52 -4.44 -0.27
CA SER A 170 6.20 -5.50 0.69
C SER A 170 7.40 -5.91 1.56
N ILE A 171 8.62 -5.75 1.04
CA ILE A 171 9.86 -5.96 1.79
C ILE A 171 10.12 -4.78 2.73
N PHE A 172 10.04 -3.55 2.23
CA PHE A 172 10.47 -2.36 2.98
C PHE A 172 9.42 -1.81 3.94
N LYS A 173 8.13 -2.08 3.75
CA LYS A 173 7.07 -1.64 4.66
C LYS A 173 7.28 -2.11 6.11
N ARG A 174 8.01 -3.22 6.32
CA ARG A 174 8.36 -3.68 7.67
C ARG A 174 9.19 -2.66 8.44
N TYR A 175 10.01 -1.87 7.73
CA TYR A 175 10.82 -0.82 8.33
C TYR A 175 9.96 0.24 9.04
N ARG A 176 8.67 0.38 8.72
CA ARG A 176 7.79 1.33 9.42
C ARG A 176 7.59 1.01 10.91
N HIS A 177 7.73 -0.26 11.30
CA HIS A 177 7.37 -0.74 12.63
C HIS A 177 8.47 -1.54 13.34
N GLU A 178 9.56 -1.85 12.64
CA GLU A 178 10.72 -2.53 13.23
C GLU A 178 11.47 -1.66 14.25
N PHE A 179 12.03 -2.30 15.27
CA PHE A 179 12.89 -1.61 16.24
C PHE A 179 14.27 -1.34 15.64
N LYS A 180 14.84 -0.19 15.99
CA LYS A 180 16.19 0.21 15.59
C LYS A 180 17.22 -0.84 16.05
N SER A 181 18.01 -1.34 15.10
CA SER A 181 19.12 -2.28 15.35
C SER A 181 20.20 -2.13 14.28
N ASP A 182 21.45 -2.48 14.62
CA ASP A 182 22.56 -2.43 13.66
C ASP A 182 22.30 -3.31 12.43
N GLN A 183 21.62 -4.45 12.62
CA GLN A 183 21.23 -5.35 11.52
C GLN A 183 20.24 -4.68 10.57
N LEU A 184 19.21 -4.02 11.11
CA LEU A 184 18.22 -3.27 10.32
C LEU A 184 18.88 -2.13 9.55
N PHE A 185 19.75 -1.34 10.19
CA PHE A 185 20.44 -0.24 9.53
C PHE A 185 21.44 -0.70 8.47
N ALA A 186 22.12 -1.84 8.67
CA ALA A 186 22.97 -2.43 7.64
C ALA A 186 22.16 -2.86 6.41
N GLU A 187 20.98 -3.44 6.63
CA GLU A 187 20.04 -3.78 5.56
C GLU A 187 19.50 -2.56 4.82
N ILE A 188 19.03 -1.54 5.55
CA ILE A 188 18.55 -0.28 4.97
C ILE A 188 19.65 0.39 4.14
N LYS A 189 20.88 0.45 4.66
CA LYS A 189 22.04 1.02 3.95
C LYS A 189 22.34 0.26 2.67
N TYR A 190 22.30 -1.08 2.71
CA TYR A 190 22.43 -1.91 1.51
C TYR A 190 21.33 -1.60 0.48
N ALA A 191 20.07 -1.49 0.94
CA ALA A 191 18.95 -1.22 0.06
C ALA A 191 19.04 0.17 -0.60
N LEU A 192 19.32 1.21 0.19
CA LEU A 192 19.49 2.58 -0.27
C LEU A 192 20.57 2.71 -1.34
N GLY A 193 21.71 2.04 -1.16
CA GLY A 193 22.81 2.03 -2.13
C GLY A 193 22.43 1.48 -3.51
N LEU A 194 21.29 0.79 -3.64
CA LEU A 194 20.82 0.22 -4.91
C LEU A 194 19.57 0.93 -5.46
N ILE A 195 18.66 1.39 -4.60
CA ILE A 195 17.32 1.83 -5.04
C ILE A 195 17.09 3.35 -5.04
N GLN A 196 17.78 4.14 -4.22
CA GLN A 196 17.41 5.54 -3.98
C GLN A 196 17.44 6.43 -5.24
N GLU A 197 18.49 6.32 -6.06
CA GLU A 197 18.62 7.09 -7.30
C GLU A 197 17.66 6.59 -8.40
N PRO A 198 17.58 5.27 -8.70
CA PRO A 198 16.58 4.75 -9.62
C PRO A 198 15.14 5.14 -9.24
N LEU A 199 14.81 5.12 -7.93
CA LEU A 199 13.48 5.44 -7.44
C LEU A 199 13.09 6.88 -7.79
N LEU A 200 13.96 7.85 -7.52
CA LEU A 200 13.72 9.26 -7.86
C LEU A 200 13.57 9.47 -9.37
N LYS A 201 14.46 8.86 -10.18
CA LYS A 201 14.40 8.97 -11.64
C LYS A 201 13.08 8.42 -12.20
N LEU A 202 12.63 7.28 -11.69
CA LEU A 202 11.35 6.68 -12.07
C LEU A 202 10.17 7.56 -11.64
N PHE A 203 10.20 8.12 -10.44
CA PHE A 203 9.16 9.03 -9.96
C PHE A 203 9.01 10.26 -10.85
N LEU A 204 10.11 10.95 -11.15
CA LEU A 204 10.08 12.13 -12.01
C LEU A 204 9.56 11.79 -13.41
N SER A 205 10.03 10.68 -14.00
CA SER A 205 9.61 10.27 -15.33
C SER A 205 8.15 9.79 -15.39
N ALA A 206 7.67 9.05 -14.38
CA ALA A 206 6.28 8.61 -14.31
C ALA A 206 5.31 9.79 -14.15
N ARG A 207 5.73 10.86 -13.47
CA ARG A 207 4.95 12.11 -13.37
C ARG A 207 4.81 12.80 -14.72
N GLU A 208 5.89 12.90 -15.48
CA GLU A 208 5.85 13.47 -16.84
C GLU A 208 4.91 12.67 -17.73
N ASP A 209 4.99 11.34 -17.67
CA ASP A 209 4.10 10.45 -18.44
C ASP A 209 2.64 10.59 -18.02
N LEU A 210 2.34 10.74 -16.71
CA LEU A 210 0.97 10.98 -16.25
C LEU A 210 0.41 12.30 -16.81
N GLY A 211 1.24 13.33 -16.89
CA GLY A 211 0.87 14.62 -17.47
C GLY A 211 0.61 14.55 -18.98
N ALA A 212 1.26 13.62 -19.69
CA ALA A 212 1.09 13.40 -21.12
C ALA A 212 0.01 12.36 -21.46
N ALA A 213 -0.35 11.48 -20.52
CA ALA A 213 -1.29 10.40 -20.74
C ALA A 213 -2.72 10.91 -20.97
N THR A 214 -3.38 10.38 -21.99
CA THR A 214 -4.75 10.76 -22.37
C THR A 214 -5.76 9.63 -22.15
N LEU A 215 -5.29 8.37 -22.11
CA LEU A 215 -6.14 7.20 -21.94
C LEU A 215 -6.38 6.90 -20.46
N PRO A 216 -7.63 6.82 -19.98
CA PRO A 216 -7.94 6.55 -18.58
C PRO A 216 -7.26 5.28 -18.04
N ALA A 217 -7.25 4.19 -18.82
CA ALA A 217 -6.60 2.95 -18.43
C ALA A 217 -5.10 3.14 -18.14
N GLN A 218 -4.39 3.84 -19.03
CA GLN A 218 -2.97 4.14 -18.85
C GLN A 218 -2.75 5.06 -17.64
N CYS A 219 -3.60 6.08 -17.45
CA CYS A 219 -3.51 6.95 -16.27
C CYS A 219 -3.65 6.14 -14.98
N LYS A 220 -4.58 5.17 -14.91
CA LYS A 220 -4.72 4.29 -13.73
C LYS A 220 -3.44 3.50 -13.44
N GLU A 221 -2.82 2.94 -14.49
CA GLU A 221 -1.58 2.17 -14.35
C GLU A 221 -0.41 3.05 -13.89
N ILE A 222 -0.27 4.27 -14.44
CA ILE A 222 0.77 5.22 -14.02
C ILE A 222 0.54 5.70 -12.58
N ILE A 223 -0.71 6.00 -12.22
CA ILE A 223 -1.08 6.39 -10.84
C ILE A 223 -0.71 5.28 -9.86
N GLN A 224 -0.98 4.02 -10.19
CA GLN A 224 -0.59 2.89 -9.34
C GLN A 224 0.92 2.83 -9.11
N VAL A 225 1.73 3.04 -10.16
CA VAL A 225 3.19 3.14 -10.04
C VAL A 225 3.60 4.31 -9.15
N LEU A 226 3.02 5.50 -9.35
CA LEU A 226 3.32 6.67 -8.53
C LEU A 226 2.97 6.48 -7.05
N THR A 227 1.85 5.82 -6.76
CA THR A 227 1.46 5.46 -5.38
C THR A 227 2.52 4.56 -4.75
N LEU A 228 2.96 3.51 -5.45
CA LEU A 228 4.00 2.61 -4.94
C LEU A 228 5.35 3.31 -4.77
N LEU A 229 5.72 4.24 -5.64
CA LEU A 229 6.93 5.04 -5.50
C LEU A 229 6.86 5.96 -4.26
N ALA A 230 5.70 6.56 -3.99
CA ALA A 230 5.48 7.34 -2.77
C ALA A 230 5.50 6.46 -1.51
N SER A 231 4.96 5.25 -1.56
CA SER A 231 5.04 4.28 -0.47
C SER A 231 6.46 3.83 -0.18
N LEU A 232 7.25 3.58 -1.23
CA LEU A 232 8.66 3.21 -1.10
C LEU A 232 9.49 4.36 -0.51
N HIS A 233 9.21 5.60 -0.92
CA HIS A 233 9.84 6.77 -0.32
C HIS A 233 9.52 6.85 1.19
N TYR A 234 8.26 6.65 1.58
CA TYR A 234 7.88 6.56 3.00
C TYR A 234 8.64 5.43 3.71
N ASP A 235 8.62 4.21 3.15
CA ASP A 235 9.23 3.01 3.76
C ASP A 235 10.71 3.22 4.08
N LEU A 236 11.44 3.79 3.12
CA LEU A 236 12.87 4.01 3.21
C LEU A 236 13.24 5.20 4.11
N CYS A 237 12.32 6.15 4.29
CA CYS A 237 12.46 7.27 5.22
C CYS A 237 11.87 6.98 6.62
N ALA A 238 11.33 5.78 6.86
CA ALA A 238 10.58 5.52 8.09
C ALA A 238 11.46 5.45 9.34
N GLN A 239 12.73 5.02 9.22
CA GLN A 239 13.65 4.83 10.36
C GLN A 239 14.56 6.04 10.60
N ASP A 240 15.00 6.65 9.51
CA ASP A 240 15.85 7.85 9.45
C ASP A 240 15.68 8.52 8.08
N LEU A 241 16.18 9.76 7.93
CA LEU A 241 16.20 10.46 6.65
C LEU A 241 17.52 10.14 5.91
N PRO A 242 17.49 9.41 4.78
CA PRO A 242 18.69 9.14 4.00
C PRO A 242 19.25 10.42 3.35
N GLU A 243 20.57 10.59 3.39
CA GLU A 243 21.30 11.75 2.81
C GLU A 243 20.87 12.04 1.35
N TYR A 244 20.73 11.02 0.52
CA TYR A 244 20.28 11.19 -0.86
C TYR A 244 18.85 11.76 -0.95
N PHE A 245 17.94 11.35 -0.07
CA PHE A 245 16.57 11.88 -0.06
C PHE A 245 16.50 13.29 0.54
N GLU A 246 17.40 13.63 1.47
CA GLU A 246 17.58 15.00 1.97
C GLU A 246 18.09 15.93 0.86
N ASP A 247 19.16 15.53 0.16
CA ASP A 247 19.76 16.30 -0.95
C ASP A 247 18.77 16.55 -2.10
N HIS A 248 17.87 15.59 -2.34
CA HIS A 248 16.85 15.63 -3.39
C HIS A 248 15.43 15.88 -2.88
N MET A 249 15.31 16.44 -1.67
CA MET A 249 14.03 16.65 -1.02
C MET A 249 13.12 17.60 -1.81
N ARG A 250 13.72 18.58 -2.51
CA ARG A 250 12.97 19.53 -3.35
C ARG A 250 12.22 18.80 -4.46
N GLU A 251 12.89 17.91 -5.19
CA GLU A 251 12.32 17.16 -6.31
C GLU A 251 11.14 16.27 -5.87
N TRP A 252 11.24 15.67 -4.69
CA TRP A 252 10.16 14.91 -4.07
C TRP A 252 9.00 15.80 -3.64
N MET A 253 9.27 16.84 -2.85
CA MET A 253 8.21 17.69 -2.27
C MET A 253 7.45 18.50 -3.33
N GLU A 254 8.16 19.11 -4.29
CA GLU A 254 7.53 19.76 -5.43
C GLU A 254 6.73 18.75 -6.27
N GLY A 255 7.23 17.50 -6.32
CA GLY A 255 6.55 16.44 -7.03
C GLY A 255 5.25 15.97 -6.40
N PHE A 256 5.26 15.77 -5.09
CA PHE A 256 4.09 15.44 -4.30
C PHE A 256 3.05 16.58 -4.34
N VAL A 257 3.49 17.83 -4.23
CA VAL A 257 2.61 19.00 -4.39
C VAL A 257 1.95 19.03 -5.77
N GLY A 258 2.69 18.75 -6.84
CA GLY A 258 2.14 18.70 -8.19
C GLY A 258 1.10 17.59 -8.36
N LEU A 259 1.34 16.41 -7.78
CA LEU A 259 0.42 15.28 -7.82
C LEU A 259 -0.81 15.46 -6.94
N LEU A 260 -0.71 16.16 -5.80
CA LEU A 260 -1.88 16.52 -4.99
C LEU A 260 -2.86 17.42 -5.73
N LYS A 261 -2.38 18.23 -6.67
CA LYS A 261 -3.21 19.08 -7.54
C LYS A 261 -3.75 18.35 -8.76
N TYR A 262 -3.32 17.12 -9.03
CA TYR A 262 -3.78 16.35 -10.17
C TYR A 262 -5.25 15.98 -10.00
N SER A 263 -6.06 16.26 -11.02
CA SER A 263 -7.44 15.79 -11.12
C SER A 263 -7.70 15.25 -12.53
N ASN A 264 -8.50 14.20 -12.62
CA ASN A 264 -8.91 13.63 -13.89
C ASN A 264 -10.36 13.16 -13.79
N PRO A 265 -11.32 13.90 -14.37
CA PRO A 265 -12.74 13.55 -14.30
C PRO A 265 -13.06 12.16 -14.85
N SER A 266 -12.27 11.66 -15.81
CA SER A 266 -12.45 10.31 -16.38
C SER A 266 -12.07 9.17 -15.42
N LEU A 267 -11.48 9.50 -14.28
CA LEU A 267 -11.08 8.56 -13.22
C LEU A 267 -11.84 8.80 -11.91
N ALA A 268 -12.83 9.68 -11.91
CA ALA A 268 -13.69 9.89 -10.75
C ALA A 268 -14.40 8.57 -10.40
N ALA A 269 -14.47 8.26 -9.10
CA ALA A 269 -15.31 7.19 -8.59
C ALA A 269 -16.78 7.61 -8.72
N ASP A 270 -17.68 6.63 -8.80
CA ASP A 270 -19.11 6.93 -8.78
C ASP A 270 -19.52 7.42 -7.38
N GLU A 271 -20.60 8.21 -7.27
CA GLU A 271 -21.01 8.79 -5.98
C GLU A 271 -21.35 7.72 -4.93
N ASP A 272 -21.87 6.58 -5.39
CA ASP A 272 -22.27 5.43 -4.57
C ASP A 272 -21.08 4.50 -4.22
N ASP A 273 -19.88 4.76 -4.75
CA ASP A 273 -18.70 3.94 -4.43
C ASP A 273 -18.25 4.16 -2.98
N THR A 274 -17.97 3.06 -2.30
CA THR A 274 -17.38 3.05 -0.95
C THR A 274 -15.88 2.85 -0.97
N GLU A 275 -15.33 2.26 -2.03
CA GLU A 275 -13.89 2.06 -2.17
C GLU A 275 -13.19 3.35 -2.61
N PRO A 276 -12.01 3.67 -2.06
CA PRO A 276 -11.31 4.89 -2.42
C PRO A 276 -10.83 4.85 -3.87
N GLY A 277 -11.18 5.89 -4.63
CA GLY A 277 -10.73 6.04 -6.01
C GLY A 277 -9.20 6.15 -6.10
N VAL A 278 -8.63 5.70 -7.22
CA VAL A 278 -7.16 5.59 -7.41
C VAL A 278 -6.41 6.92 -7.17
N ILE A 279 -7.02 8.06 -7.52
CA ILE A 279 -6.43 9.38 -7.25
C ILE A 279 -6.42 9.69 -5.75
N SER A 280 -7.52 9.37 -5.05
CA SER A 280 -7.61 9.58 -3.60
C SER A 280 -6.59 8.74 -2.84
N VAL A 281 -6.36 7.49 -3.29
CA VAL A 281 -5.32 6.61 -2.72
C VAL A 281 -3.92 7.21 -2.91
N LEU A 282 -3.58 7.67 -4.12
CA LEU A 282 -2.31 8.35 -4.37
C LEU A 282 -2.16 9.56 -3.46
N GLN A 283 -3.14 10.47 -3.47
CA GLN A 283 -3.10 11.71 -2.69
C GLN A 283 -2.96 11.44 -1.18
N ALA A 284 -3.65 10.42 -0.65
CA ALA A 284 -3.50 10.02 0.75
C ALA A 284 -2.06 9.58 1.06
N GLU A 285 -1.44 8.76 0.21
CA GLU A 285 -0.06 8.32 0.40
C GLU A 285 0.96 9.48 0.36
N LEU A 286 0.69 10.50 -0.47
CA LEU A 286 1.50 11.72 -0.52
C LEU A 286 1.38 12.53 0.77
N VAL A 287 0.19 12.62 1.34
CA VAL A 287 -0.04 13.31 2.62
C VAL A 287 0.57 12.53 3.79
N GLU A 288 0.57 11.19 3.77
CA GLU A 288 1.28 10.37 4.76
C GLU A 288 2.79 10.66 4.73
N ASN A 289 3.38 10.86 3.55
CA ASN A 289 4.77 11.32 3.44
C ASN A 289 4.97 12.69 4.11
N PHE A 290 4.07 13.66 3.89
CA PHE A 290 4.16 14.95 4.59
C PHE A 290 4.03 14.81 6.10
N ALA A 291 3.16 13.92 6.59
CA ALA A 291 2.99 13.66 8.02
C ALA A 291 4.24 13.01 8.64
N LEU A 292 4.87 12.07 7.94
CA LEU A 292 6.15 11.49 8.35
C LEU A 292 7.23 12.56 8.49
N PHE A 293 7.40 13.39 7.46
CA PHE A 293 8.43 14.43 7.46
C PHE A 293 8.17 15.51 8.50
N MET A 294 6.94 15.98 8.64
CA MET A 294 6.57 16.91 9.72
C MET A 294 6.79 16.32 11.11
N SER A 295 6.60 15.01 11.30
CA SER A 295 6.74 14.40 12.63
C SER A 295 8.17 13.99 12.99
N LYS A 296 9.02 13.66 12.02
CA LYS A 296 10.38 13.15 12.26
C LYS A 296 11.52 14.04 11.76
N TYR A 297 11.29 14.82 10.71
CA TYR A 297 12.29 15.59 9.96
C TYR A 297 11.80 17.04 9.77
N GLU A 298 11.35 17.65 10.87
CA GLU A 298 10.70 18.97 10.86
C GLU A 298 11.61 20.05 10.29
N GLU A 299 12.89 20.06 10.71
CA GLU A 299 13.85 21.10 10.33
C GLU A 299 14.07 21.12 8.81
N GLU A 300 14.22 19.95 8.21
CA GLU A 300 14.42 19.77 6.77
C GLU A 300 13.13 20.01 5.98
N PHE A 301 11.96 19.70 6.57
CA PHE A 301 10.65 19.89 5.95
C PHE A 301 10.12 21.33 5.99
N GLN A 302 10.60 22.13 6.95
CA GLN A 302 10.16 23.49 7.21
C GLN A 302 10.10 24.40 5.96
N PRO A 303 11.06 24.37 5.00
CA PRO A 303 11.00 25.19 3.79
C PRO A 303 9.82 24.87 2.86
N PHE A 304 9.28 23.65 2.94
CA PHE A 304 8.19 23.16 2.08
C PHE A 304 6.82 23.23 2.76
N LEU A 305 6.81 23.24 4.10
CA LEU A 305 5.62 23.09 4.93
C LEU A 305 4.47 24.01 4.53
N ALA A 306 4.73 25.31 4.35
CA ALA A 306 3.67 26.27 4.03
C ALA A 306 2.95 25.93 2.71
N THR A 307 3.72 25.52 1.69
CA THR A 307 3.19 25.10 0.39
C THR A 307 2.42 23.79 0.51
N CYS A 308 2.99 22.79 1.18
CA CYS A 308 2.34 21.50 1.39
C CYS A 308 1.02 21.65 2.16
N LEU A 309 1.02 22.42 3.26
CA LEU A 309 -0.18 22.72 4.05
C LEU A 309 -1.25 23.43 3.22
N GLY A 310 -0.87 24.43 2.43
CA GLY A 310 -1.80 25.16 1.57
C GLY A 310 -2.49 24.26 0.53
N VAL A 311 -1.78 23.28 -0.02
CA VAL A 311 -2.36 22.37 -1.03
C VAL A 311 -3.26 21.31 -0.39
N VAL A 312 -2.87 20.74 0.75
CA VAL A 312 -3.73 19.82 1.51
C VAL A 312 -5.01 20.50 1.95
N TRP A 313 -4.91 21.78 2.32
CA TRP A 313 -6.05 22.61 2.63
C TRP A 313 -7.00 22.80 1.45
N GLU A 314 -6.48 23.24 0.29
CA GLU A 314 -7.29 23.42 -0.92
C GLU A 314 -8.00 22.11 -1.30
N LEU A 315 -7.30 20.98 -1.17
CA LEU A 315 -7.84 19.65 -1.42
C LEU A 315 -9.01 19.32 -0.48
N LEU A 316 -8.85 19.55 0.83
CA LEU A 316 -9.92 19.31 1.81
C LEU A 316 -11.17 20.15 1.55
N VAL A 317 -11.01 21.41 1.14
CA VAL A 317 -12.15 22.29 0.83
C VAL A 317 -12.87 21.87 -0.45
N ALA A 318 -12.17 21.28 -1.41
CA ALA A 318 -12.76 20.85 -2.69
C ALA A 318 -13.38 19.43 -2.63
N THR A 319 -13.07 18.65 -1.61
CA THR A 319 -13.47 17.24 -1.51
C THR A 319 -14.88 17.10 -0.93
N SER A 320 -15.70 16.22 -1.52
CA SER A 320 -17.08 15.98 -1.07
C SER A 320 -17.16 15.12 0.21
N LEU A 321 -18.38 14.95 0.73
CA LEU A 321 -18.67 14.11 1.89
C LEU A 321 -18.85 12.61 1.53
N ASN A 322 -18.62 12.23 0.27
CA ASN A 322 -18.80 10.85 -0.18
C ASN A 322 -17.77 9.91 0.47
N THR A 323 -18.20 8.69 0.80
CA THR A 323 -17.42 7.71 1.58
C THR A 323 -16.11 7.29 0.90
N HIS A 324 -16.05 7.24 -0.44
CA HIS A 324 -14.80 6.92 -1.15
C HIS A 324 -13.68 7.96 -0.95
N HIS A 325 -13.99 9.15 -0.43
CA HIS A 325 -12.97 10.16 -0.10
C HIS A 325 -12.49 10.08 1.36
N ASP A 326 -13.04 9.19 2.18
CA ASP A 326 -12.76 9.14 3.63
C ASP A 326 -11.28 8.92 3.91
N LEU A 327 -10.62 8.02 3.18
CA LEU A 327 -9.19 7.76 3.30
C LEU A 327 -8.36 9.06 3.13
N LEU A 328 -8.66 9.84 2.09
CA LEU A 328 -7.93 11.07 1.80
C LEU A 328 -8.24 12.16 2.83
N VAL A 329 -9.52 12.37 3.15
CA VAL A 329 -9.96 13.41 4.07
C VAL A 329 -9.41 13.16 5.46
N THR A 330 -9.49 11.92 5.94
CA THR A 330 -9.03 11.56 7.28
C THR A 330 -7.52 11.73 7.43
N THR A 331 -6.76 11.27 6.44
CA THR A 331 -5.30 11.43 6.36
C THR A 331 -4.90 12.91 6.31
N SER A 332 -5.61 13.72 5.52
CA SER A 332 -5.39 15.16 5.41
C SER A 332 -5.68 15.92 6.71
N ILE A 333 -6.77 15.59 7.40
CA ILE A 333 -7.10 16.21 8.70
C ILE A 333 -6.08 15.80 9.77
N ARG A 334 -5.59 14.55 9.75
CA ARG A 334 -4.49 14.11 10.64
C ARG A 334 -3.23 14.94 10.40
N PHE A 335 -2.85 15.19 9.15
CA PHE A 335 -1.71 16.08 8.84
C PHE A 335 -1.91 17.50 9.39
N LEU A 336 -3.09 18.11 9.18
CA LEU A 336 -3.41 19.42 9.77
C LEU A 336 -3.32 19.40 11.31
N THR A 337 -3.75 18.30 11.93
CA THR A 337 -3.67 18.12 13.39
C THR A 337 -2.21 18.08 13.86
N THR A 338 -1.34 17.35 13.16
CA THR A 338 0.11 17.33 13.42
C THR A 338 0.70 18.73 13.34
N VAL A 339 0.38 19.51 12.31
CA VAL A 339 0.92 20.89 12.17
C VAL A 339 0.34 21.83 13.24
N SER A 340 -0.95 21.74 13.57
CA SER A 340 -1.58 22.61 14.57
C SER A 340 -1.05 22.39 16.00
N THR A 341 -0.52 21.20 16.27
CA THR A 341 0.05 20.83 17.57
C THR A 341 1.56 20.99 17.66
N SER A 342 2.23 21.33 16.55
CA SER A 342 3.67 21.52 16.48
C SER A 342 4.09 22.97 16.76
N VAL A 343 5.40 23.22 16.69
CA VAL A 343 5.97 24.58 16.77
C VAL A 343 5.51 25.50 15.63
N HIS A 344 4.97 24.93 14.55
CA HIS A 344 4.44 25.67 13.40
C HIS A 344 2.95 25.99 13.51
N HIS A 345 2.35 25.84 14.69
CA HIS A 345 0.95 26.20 14.93
C HIS A 345 0.61 27.62 14.48
N SER A 346 1.59 28.54 14.42
CA SER A 346 1.44 29.93 13.96
C SER A 346 0.95 30.05 12.52
N LEU A 347 1.10 29.02 11.69
CA LEU A 347 0.49 28.95 10.35
C LEU A 347 -1.05 29.00 10.40
N PHE A 348 -1.64 28.66 11.54
CA PHE A 348 -3.07 28.79 11.81
C PHE A 348 -3.44 30.09 12.53
N ALA A 349 -2.51 30.98 12.87
CA ALA A 349 -2.81 32.12 13.75
C ALA A 349 -3.74 33.19 13.13
N GLN A 350 -3.80 33.26 11.81
CA GLN A 350 -4.63 34.24 11.11
C GLN A 350 -6.12 33.93 11.33
N ALA A 351 -6.90 34.95 11.70
CA ALA A 351 -8.32 34.78 12.03
C ALA A 351 -9.13 34.16 10.87
N GLU A 352 -8.85 34.59 9.62
CA GLU A 352 -9.49 34.04 8.43
C GLU A 352 -9.13 32.56 8.21
N VAL A 353 -7.89 32.17 8.52
CA VAL A 353 -7.46 30.76 8.45
C VAL A 353 -8.24 29.94 9.47
N LEU A 354 -8.25 30.32 10.76
CA LEU A 354 -9.02 29.61 11.79
C LEU A 354 -10.50 29.49 11.44
N GLN A 355 -11.10 30.59 10.96
CA GLN A 355 -12.50 30.60 10.55
C GLN A 355 -12.75 29.58 9.45
N ASN A 356 -11.93 29.58 8.39
CA ASN A 356 -12.08 28.63 7.31
C ASN A 356 -11.83 27.18 7.79
N VAL A 357 -10.90 26.93 8.73
CA VAL A 357 -10.62 25.57 9.22
C VAL A 357 -11.87 25.06 9.91
N CYS A 358 -12.42 25.88 10.81
CA CYS A 358 -13.58 25.53 11.62
C CYS A 358 -14.82 25.33 10.76
N GLN A 359 -15.09 26.25 9.82
CA GLN A 359 -16.35 26.27 9.07
C GLN A 359 -16.35 25.42 7.80
N LYS A 360 -15.21 25.33 7.09
CA LYS A 360 -15.15 24.63 5.79
C LYS A 360 -14.57 23.23 5.87
N ILE A 361 -13.78 22.94 6.91
CA ILE A 361 -13.14 21.61 7.07
C ILE A 361 -13.77 20.87 8.25
N ILE A 362 -13.73 21.42 9.46
CA ILE A 362 -14.16 20.69 10.65
C ILE A 362 -15.67 20.50 10.68
N ALA A 363 -16.45 21.58 10.58
CA ALA A 363 -17.90 21.50 10.74
C ALA A 363 -18.59 20.53 9.76
N PRO A 364 -18.29 20.52 8.43
CA PRO A 364 -18.91 19.58 7.51
C PRO A 364 -18.57 18.11 7.83
N ASN A 365 -17.33 17.85 8.26
CA ASN A 365 -16.84 16.50 8.57
C ASN A 365 -17.23 16.00 9.97
N MET A 366 -17.96 16.81 10.74
CA MET A 366 -18.54 16.43 12.04
C MET A 366 -20.04 16.11 11.98
N GLN A 367 -20.68 16.32 10.83
CA GLN A 367 -22.10 16.02 10.66
C GLN A 367 -22.34 14.51 10.69
N LEU A 368 -23.52 14.13 11.20
CA LEU A 368 -23.98 12.75 11.09
C LEU A 368 -24.36 12.51 9.62
N LEU A 369 -23.74 11.50 9.00
CA LEU A 369 -24.00 11.17 7.60
C LEU A 369 -25.16 10.18 7.49
N GLN A 370 -25.82 10.11 6.33
CA GLN A 370 -26.86 9.11 6.07
C GLN A 370 -26.34 7.68 6.32
N ALA A 371 -25.10 7.39 5.93
CA ALA A 371 -24.48 6.10 6.20
C ALA A 371 -24.37 5.77 7.69
N ASP A 372 -24.21 6.77 8.57
CA ASP A 372 -24.22 6.56 10.02
C ASP A 372 -25.63 6.23 10.54
N GLU A 373 -26.65 6.87 9.97
CA GLU A 373 -28.07 6.57 10.26
C GLU A 373 -28.45 5.17 9.78
N ASP A 374 -27.99 4.77 8.59
CA ASP A 374 -28.25 3.44 8.03
C ASP A 374 -27.63 2.34 8.93
N VAL A 375 -26.39 2.55 9.42
CA VAL A 375 -25.77 1.63 10.38
C VAL A 375 -26.52 1.61 11.71
N PHE A 376 -27.02 2.76 12.17
CA PHE A 376 -27.84 2.83 13.38
C PHE A 376 -29.14 2.03 13.23
N ASP A 377 -29.80 2.11 12.09
CA ASP A 377 -31.07 1.43 11.83
C ASP A 377 -30.89 -0.07 11.54
N GLU A 378 -29.89 -0.45 10.75
CA GLU A 378 -29.65 -1.84 10.32
C GLU A 378 -28.87 -2.65 11.36
N ASN A 379 -27.89 -2.03 12.04
CA ASN A 379 -27.04 -2.69 13.01
C ASN A 379 -26.71 -1.80 14.24
N PRO A 380 -27.70 -1.55 15.13
CA PRO A 380 -27.53 -0.67 16.29
C PRO A 380 -26.38 -1.10 17.23
N ILE A 381 -26.08 -2.40 17.29
CA ILE A 381 -24.99 -2.92 18.14
C ILE A 381 -23.64 -2.48 17.58
N GLU A 382 -23.46 -2.52 16.25
CA GLU A 382 -22.23 -2.04 15.61
C GLU A 382 -22.09 -0.53 15.77
N TYR A 383 -23.16 0.24 15.60
CA TYR A 383 -23.16 1.68 15.86
C TYR A 383 -22.68 2.02 17.28
N VAL A 384 -23.20 1.32 18.30
CA VAL A 384 -22.80 1.53 19.69
C VAL A 384 -21.36 1.08 19.95
N ARG A 385 -20.91 -0.03 19.36
CA ARG A 385 -19.51 -0.47 19.49
C ARG A 385 -18.55 0.53 18.87
N ARG A 386 -18.89 1.07 17.71
CA ARG A 386 -18.15 2.13 17.02
C ARG A 386 -17.89 3.34 17.91
N ASP A 387 -18.94 3.82 18.58
CA ASP A 387 -18.87 4.95 19.52
C ASP A 387 -18.14 4.63 20.84
N ILE A 388 -18.40 3.47 21.45
CA ILE A 388 -17.88 3.11 22.80
C ILE A 388 -16.44 2.57 22.75
N GLU A 389 -16.11 1.70 21.80
CA GLU A 389 -14.83 0.98 21.76
C GLU A 389 -13.73 1.81 21.07
N GLY A 390 -14.08 2.97 20.50
CA GLY A 390 -13.14 3.83 19.78
C GLY A 390 -12.61 3.21 18.49
N SER A 391 -13.30 2.18 17.95
CA SER A 391 -13.00 1.63 16.62
C SER A 391 -13.25 2.66 15.51
N ASP A 392 -13.89 3.78 15.83
CA ASP A 392 -14.04 4.97 14.98
C ASP A 392 -12.78 5.85 14.89
N SER A 393 -11.61 5.36 15.28
CA SER A 393 -10.34 6.11 15.27
C SER A 393 -9.98 6.69 13.90
N GLU A 394 -10.54 6.13 12.82
CA GLU A 394 -10.28 6.55 11.44
C GLU A 394 -11.47 7.26 10.79
N THR A 395 -12.54 7.58 11.54
CA THR A 395 -13.69 8.33 10.97
C THR A 395 -13.38 9.81 10.81
N ARG A 396 -14.04 10.45 9.83
CA ARG A 396 -14.00 11.92 9.63
C ARG A 396 -14.31 12.67 10.92
N ARG A 397 -15.39 12.28 11.60
CA ARG A 397 -15.82 12.91 12.86
C ARG A 397 -14.73 12.86 13.91
N ARG A 398 -14.07 11.71 14.08
CA ARG A 398 -13.03 11.54 15.10
C ARG A 398 -11.81 12.41 14.81
N VAL A 399 -11.26 12.35 13.60
CA VAL A 399 -10.08 13.15 13.23
C VAL A 399 -10.38 14.65 13.26
N SER A 400 -11.61 15.07 12.93
CA SER A 400 -12.06 16.45 13.09
C SER A 400 -12.10 16.90 14.55
N CYS A 401 -12.57 16.04 15.47
CA CYS A 401 -12.50 16.32 16.91
C CYS A 401 -11.06 16.47 17.40
N ASP A 402 -10.16 15.61 16.91
CA ASP A 402 -8.73 15.69 17.26
C ASP A 402 -8.10 16.98 16.72
N LEU A 403 -8.49 17.46 15.54
CA LEU A 403 -8.07 18.76 15.02
C LEU A 403 -8.58 19.93 15.89
N VAL A 404 -9.84 19.90 16.34
CA VAL A 404 -10.36 20.92 17.28
C VAL A 404 -9.51 20.94 18.55
N ARG A 405 -9.23 19.77 19.14
CA ARG A 405 -8.37 19.66 20.33
C ARG A 405 -6.96 20.20 20.05
N GLY A 406 -6.42 19.92 18.86
CA GLY A 406 -5.12 20.42 18.42
C GLY A 406 -5.07 21.94 18.35
N LEU A 407 -6.05 22.56 17.68
CA LEU A 407 -6.15 24.02 17.57
C LEU A 407 -6.37 24.70 18.93
N CYS A 408 -7.20 24.11 19.81
CA CYS A 408 -7.46 24.66 21.13
C CYS A 408 -6.21 24.73 22.03
N ARG A 409 -5.14 23.98 21.74
CA ARG A 409 -3.88 24.11 22.51
C ARG A 409 -3.29 25.52 22.44
N ASN A 410 -3.49 26.21 21.32
CA ASN A 410 -2.90 27.53 21.05
C ASN A 410 -3.95 28.63 20.80
N TYR A 411 -5.18 28.26 20.42
CA TYR A 411 -6.21 29.19 19.94
C TYR A 411 -7.59 28.96 20.58
N GLU A 412 -7.63 28.49 21.83
CA GLU A 412 -8.86 28.09 22.53
C GLU A 412 -9.96 29.15 22.46
N ALA A 413 -9.65 30.41 22.77
CA ALA A 413 -10.64 31.50 22.77
C ALA A 413 -11.21 31.76 21.35
N GLN A 414 -10.35 31.80 20.34
CA GLN A 414 -10.76 32.04 18.95
C GLN A 414 -11.61 30.88 18.43
N VAL A 415 -11.17 29.63 18.64
CA VAL A 415 -11.87 28.41 18.21
C VAL A 415 -13.22 28.29 18.91
N THR A 416 -13.27 28.55 20.22
CA THR A 416 -14.52 28.53 20.99
C THR A 416 -15.51 29.57 20.48
N SER A 417 -15.04 30.80 20.19
CA SER A 417 -15.88 31.85 19.63
C SER A 417 -16.43 31.49 18.26
N LEU A 418 -15.61 30.90 17.38
CA LEU A 418 -16.01 30.49 16.03
C LEU A 418 -17.07 29.39 16.07
N PHE A 419 -16.87 28.35 16.88
CA PHE A 419 -17.87 27.28 17.01
C PHE A 419 -19.13 27.73 17.75
N SER A 420 -19.03 28.64 18.73
CA SER A 420 -20.22 29.20 19.39
C SER A 420 -21.12 29.93 18.38
N ALA A 421 -20.54 30.79 17.54
CA ALA A 421 -21.29 31.49 16.48
C ALA A 421 -21.88 30.52 15.44
N TYR A 422 -21.14 29.45 15.10
CA TYR A 422 -21.65 28.42 14.20
C TYR A 422 -22.82 27.64 14.80
N ILE A 423 -22.74 27.25 16.08
CA ILE A 423 -23.83 26.57 16.81
C ILE A 423 -25.05 27.48 16.91
N GLU A 424 -24.89 28.77 17.22
CA GLU A 424 -25.99 29.74 17.22
C GLU A 424 -26.69 29.81 15.87
N SER A 425 -25.92 29.81 14.77
CA SER A 425 -26.48 29.74 13.42
C SER A 425 -27.29 28.46 13.19
N LEU A 426 -26.77 27.30 13.59
CA LEU A 426 -27.47 26.02 13.45
C LEU A 426 -28.77 25.98 14.28
N LEU A 427 -28.74 26.49 15.51
CA LEU A 427 -29.92 26.59 16.37
C LEU A 427 -30.98 27.53 15.76
N ALA A 428 -30.56 28.63 15.16
CA ALA A 428 -31.47 29.54 14.45
C ALA A 428 -32.10 28.87 13.21
N THR A 429 -31.32 28.11 12.44
CA THR A 429 -31.82 27.33 11.30
C THR A 429 -32.81 26.26 11.76
N PHE A 430 -32.49 25.51 12.83
CA PHE A 430 -33.38 24.50 13.40
C PHE A 430 -34.68 25.08 13.94
N ALA A 431 -34.64 26.26 14.58
CA ALA A 431 -35.86 26.91 15.08
C ALA A 431 -36.75 27.51 13.97
N ALA A 432 -36.19 27.73 12.77
CA ALA A 432 -36.89 28.29 11.62
C ALA A 432 -37.50 27.21 10.70
N GLY A 433 -37.00 25.97 10.76
CA GLY A 433 -37.57 24.80 10.10
C GLY A 433 -38.57 24.09 11.00
#